data_AF-A0A928F951-F1
#
_entry.id   AF-A0A928F951-F1
#
_cell.length_a   1.000
_cell.length_b   1.000
_cell.length_c   1.000
_cell.angle_alpha   90.00
_cell.angle_beta   90.00
_cell.angle_gamma   90.00
#
_symmetry.space_group_name_H-M   'P 1'
#
loop_
_entity.id
_entity.type
_entity.pdbx_description
1 polymer ?
#
loop_
_entity_poly.entity_id
_entity_poly.type
_entity_poly.pdbx_seq_one_letter_code
_entity_poly.pdbx_strand_id
1 'polypeptide(L)'
;MNEQEKNAVILPEAAELPAEAAPQPAEKPLGYWAKIARIYQYTARGLIVLLILFVVLFAVLSPSAFSFDGLYYFVRDLGSAASLADGDDSVLYYTYGEEGMMPLAYHGGVALVHGRGIEVYKADGHRSLTVSLDMKTPRLTASRNYLAAFDLGGTTFSICNSYAELYRGTTEFPIYGITVSDTGYVAVITASDRALSQVLLYDGSYNLIQRFYRGSATVSVALSDSGRYIALLGARASGGVLDLFMLGDSEPFTTVQLENELPLGLGFTSSTTVAVVTDRVLHTLHVDGKRYGTVSFAGNPPTAFSIGREGIAVVTEQDPTGGLFRVIRAGKKGDVAFEFTLADVRAISLTGDALWTLSEGELRLYRAKNGDLTATHSTDAGYIGLSGIGQGDAYVFYGARAVKYSAAN
;
A
#
# COMPACT_ATOMS: atom_id res chain seq x y z
N MET A 1 3.60 93.05 -58.44
CA MET A 1 3.84 93.90 -57.26
C MET A 1 3.50 93.03 -56.05
N ASN A 2 4.41 92.55 -55.22
CA ASN A 2 5.84 92.81 -55.04
C ASN A 2 6.50 91.57 -54.43
N GLU A 3 7.81 91.47 -54.68
CA GLU A 3 8.91 91.07 -53.77
C GLU A 3 8.67 89.97 -52.73
N GLN A 4 9.39 88.85 -52.83
CA GLN A 4 10.72 88.67 -52.21
C GLN A 4 10.71 88.90 -50.69
N GLU A 5 10.75 87.81 -49.94
CA GLU A 5 11.65 87.55 -48.80
C GLU A 5 11.59 86.03 -48.57
N LYS A 6 12.66 85.26 -48.35
CA LYS A 6 14.04 85.58 -48.06
C LYS A 6 14.85 84.29 -48.28
N ASN A 7 16.03 84.44 -48.86
CA ASN A 7 17.04 83.39 -48.97
C ASN A 7 17.47 82.89 -47.58
N ALA A 8 17.62 81.57 -47.45
CA ALA A 8 18.63 80.96 -46.60
C ALA A 8 19.11 79.66 -47.26
N VAL A 9 20.30 79.72 -47.87
CA VAL A 9 21.06 78.56 -48.35
C VAL A 9 22.15 78.30 -47.32
N ILE A 10 22.14 77.16 -46.62
CA ILE A 10 23.34 76.56 -45.98
C ILE A 10 23.25 75.02 -45.92
N LEU A 11 24.13 74.40 -46.72
CA LEU A 11 24.85 73.10 -46.64
C LEU A 11 24.10 71.73 -46.75
N PRO A 12 24.75 70.71 -47.37
CA PRO A 12 24.10 69.50 -47.85
C PRO A 12 24.07 68.41 -46.76
N GLU A 13 22.90 67.82 -46.54
CA GLU A 13 22.73 66.65 -45.68
C GLU A 13 22.72 65.37 -46.54
N ALA A 14 23.36 64.33 -46.02
CA ALA A 14 23.75 63.12 -46.73
C ALA A 14 22.57 62.38 -47.38
N ALA A 15 22.85 61.77 -48.54
CA ALA A 15 21.92 60.94 -49.29
C ALA A 15 21.38 59.77 -48.45
N GLU A 16 20.08 59.77 -48.16
CA GLU A 16 19.36 58.57 -47.77
C GLU A 16 19.11 57.71 -49.03
N LEU A 17 19.78 56.56 -49.09
CA LEU A 17 19.44 55.48 -50.00
C LEU A 17 18.01 55.01 -49.69
N PRO A 18 17.16 54.74 -50.70
CA PRO A 18 15.78 54.30 -50.47
C PRO A 18 15.77 52.99 -49.69
N ALA A 19 15.00 52.97 -48.60
CA ALA A 19 14.82 51.80 -47.75
C ALA A 19 14.34 50.60 -48.59
N GLU A 20 15.17 49.56 -48.64
CA GLU A 20 14.82 48.27 -49.24
C GLU A 20 13.65 47.66 -48.44
N ALA A 21 12.48 47.57 -49.07
CA ALA A 21 11.28 47.07 -48.43
C ALA A 21 11.49 45.63 -47.95
N ALA A 22 11.35 45.42 -46.64
CA ALA A 22 11.43 44.09 -46.03
C ALA A 22 10.45 43.13 -46.73
N PRO A 23 10.84 41.87 -47.01
CA PRO A 23 9.97 40.90 -47.68
C PRO A 23 8.71 40.67 -46.83
N GLN A 24 7.54 40.96 -47.41
CA GLN A 24 6.26 40.74 -46.74
C GLN A 24 6.05 39.23 -46.52
N PRO A 25 5.60 38.80 -45.33
CA PRO A 25 5.34 37.39 -45.06
C PRO A 25 4.25 36.88 -46.00
N ALA A 26 4.52 35.75 -46.68
CA ALA A 26 3.61 35.17 -47.65
C ALA A 26 2.20 35.00 -47.06
N GLU A 27 1.21 35.71 -47.62
CA GLU A 27 -0.18 35.61 -47.20
C GLU A 27 -0.68 34.18 -47.41
N LYS A 28 -1.10 33.54 -46.32
CA LYS A 28 -1.67 32.19 -46.37
C LYS A 28 -3.00 32.25 -47.13
N PRO A 29 -3.25 31.35 -48.09
CA PRO A 29 -4.42 31.42 -48.95
C PRO A 29 -5.72 31.35 -48.15
N LEU A 30 -6.75 32.06 -48.61
CA LEU A 30 -8.08 32.09 -48.00
C LEU A 30 -8.57 30.64 -47.78
N GLY A 31 -8.82 30.25 -46.53
CA GLY A 31 -9.25 28.89 -46.17
C GLY A 31 -8.16 27.93 -45.67
N TYR A 32 -6.89 28.35 -45.61
CA TYR A 32 -5.79 27.56 -45.03
C TYR A 32 -6.09 27.09 -43.59
N TRP A 33 -6.55 28.01 -42.73
CA TRP A 33 -6.93 27.70 -41.35
C TRP A 33 -8.17 26.82 -41.24
N ALA A 34 -9.11 26.92 -42.18
CA ALA A 34 -10.30 26.07 -42.23
C ALA A 34 -9.93 24.62 -42.60
N LYS A 35 -8.94 24.41 -43.47
CA LYS A 35 -8.44 23.07 -43.82
C LYS A 35 -7.70 22.42 -42.65
N ILE A 36 -6.87 23.18 -41.94
CA ILE A 36 -6.17 22.70 -40.74
C ILE A 36 -7.17 22.37 -39.63
N ALA A 37 -8.14 23.25 -39.36
CA ALA A 37 -9.18 23.00 -38.36
C ALA A 37 -9.99 21.72 -38.65
N ARG A 38 -10.31 21.44 -39.92
CA ARG A 38 -10.98 20.18 -40.30
C ARG A 38 -10.13 18.96 -40.01
N ILE A 39 -8.82 19.00 -40.26
CA ILE A 39 -7.92 17.88 -39.96
C ILE A 39 -7.91 17.60 -38.46
N TYR A 40 -7.78 18.63 -37.61
CA TYR A 40 -7.86 18.48 -36.15
C TYR A 40 -9.22 17.95 -35.68
N GLN A 41 -10.31 18.34 -36.32
CA GLN A 41 -11.64 17.80 -36.01
C GLN A 41 -11.78 16.33 -36.40
N TYR A 42 -11.25 15.91 -37.54
CA TYR A 42 -11.26 14.50 -37.96
C TYR A 42 -10.34 13.64 -37.11
N THR A 43 -9.16 14.15 -36.72
CA THR A 43 -8.26 13.42 -35.81
C THR A 43 -8.88 13.30 -34.42
N ALA A 44 -9.46 14.36 -33.88
CA ALA A 44 -10.16 14.31 -32.59
C ALA A 44 -11.34 13.33 -32.62
N ARG A 45 -12.16 13.35 -33.68
CA ARG A 45 -13.25 12.37 -33.87
C ARG A 45 -12.73 10.94 -33.99
N GLY A 46 -11.64 10.73 -34.73
CA GLY A 46 -10.98 9.42 -34.83
C GLY A 46 -10.47 8.93 -33.47
N LEU A 47 -9.89 9.81 -32.66
CA LEU A 47 -9.39 9.51 -31.33
C LEU A 47 -10.54 9.17 -30.36
N ILE A 48 -11.66 9.88 -30.45
CA ILE A 48 -12.87 9.56 -29.67
C ILE A 48 -13.44 8.20 -30.08
N VAL A 49 -13.53 7.91 -31.38
CA VAL A 49 -14.00 6.61 -31.87
C VAL A 49 -13.08 5.49 -31.42
N LEU A 50 -11.75 5.70 -31.46
CA LEU A 50 -10.75 4.77 -30.94
C LEU A 50 -10.91 4.56 -29.43
N LEU A 51 -11.11 5.63 -28.65
CA LEU A 51 -11.35 5.56 -27.21
C LEU A 51 -12.62 4.75 -26.91
N ILE A 52 -13.71 5.01 -27.63
CA ILE A 52 -14.97 4.26 -27.47
C ILE A 52 -14.75 2.79 -27.81
N LEU A 53 -14.08 2.48 -28.92
CA LEU A 53 -13.73 1.11 -29.30
C LEU A 53 -12.87 0.42 -28.24
N PHE A 54 -11.89 1.12 -27.67
CA PHE A 54 -11.06 0.61 -26.58
C PHE A 54 -11.90 0.33 -25.34
N VAL A 55 -12.78 1.25 -24.94
CA VAL A 55 -13.68 1.09 -23.79
C VAL A 55 -14.62 -0.10 -23.99
N VAL A 56 -15.22 -0.25 -25.17
CA VAL A 56 -16.10 -1.37 -25.52
C VAL A 56 -15.32 -2.70 -25.52
N LEU A 57 -14.15 -2.74 -26.15
CA LEU A 57 -13.29 -3.93 -26.19
C LEU A 57 -12.86 -4.33 -24.77
N PHE A 58 -12.47 -3.37 -23.95
CA PHE A 58 -12.07 -3.58 -22.56
C PHE A 58 -13.26 -4.06 -21.69
N ALA A 59 -14.46 -3.52 -21.91
CA ALA A 59 -15.68 -3.97 -21.24
C ALA A 59 -16.03 -5.44 -21.55
N VAL A 60 -15.82 -5.87 -22.79
CA VAL A 60 -16.06 -7.26 -23.22
C VAL A 60 -15.01 -8.21 -22.67
N LEU A 61 -13.74 -7.81 -22.63
CA LEU A 61 -12.63 -8.64 -22.14
C LEU A 61 -12.52 -8.70 -20.61
N SER A 62 -13.03 -7.68 -19.91
CA SER A 62 -12.98 -7.58 -18.45
C SER A 62 -14.38 -7.26 -17.85
N PRO A 63 -15.36 -8.18 -17.94
CA PRO A 63 -16.72 -7.93 -17.46
C PRO A 63 -16.79 -7.59 -15.96
N SER A 64 -15.87 -8.14 -15.16
CA SER A 64 -15.76 -7.87 -13.72
C SER A 64 -15.24 -6.47 -13.37
N ALA A 65 -14.59 -5.77 -14.31
CA ALA A 65 -14.14 -4.39 -14.12
C ALA A 65 -15.26 -3.36 -14.32
N PHE A 66 -16.36 -3.76 -15.01
CA PHE A 66 -17.52 -2.94 -15.31
C PHE A 66 -18.71 -3.19 -14.35
N SER A 67 -18.46 -3.64 -13.12
CA SER A 67 -19.46 -3.48 -12.07
C SER A 67 -19.65 -1.98 -11.76
N PHE A 68 -20.85 -1.58 -11.36
CA PHE A 68 -21.12 -0.20 -10.92
C PHE A 68 -20.12 0.22 -9.83
N ASP A 69 -19.81 -0.70 -8.92
CA ASP A 69 -18.81 -0.56 -7.89
C ASP A 69 -17.42 -0.29 -8.49
N GLY A 70 -16.95 -1.10 -9.45
CA GLY A 70 -15.64 -0.93 -10.09
C GLY A 70 -15.45 0.42 -10.78
N LEU A 71 -16.47 0.89 -11.51
CA LEU A 71 -16.44 2.20 -12.18
C LEU A 71 -16.55 3.36 -11.18
N TYR A 72 -17.42 3.23 -10.18
CA TYR A 72 -17.55 4.20 -9.09
C TYR A 72 -16.23 4.37 -8.33
N TYR A 73 -15.58 3.26 -7.97
CA TYR A 73 -14.27 3.27 -7.32
C TYR A 73 -13.19 3.83 -8.23
N PHE A 74 -13.15 3.49 -9.53
CA PHE A 74 -12.16 4.02 -10.46
C PHE A 74 -12.24 5.55 -10.63
N VAL A 75 -13.43 6.10 -10.91
CA VAL A 75 -13.62 7.55 -11.13
C VAL A 75 -13.25 8.35 -9.87
N ARG A 76 -13.62 7.81 -8.72
CA ARG A 76 -13.33 8.38 -7.41
C ARG A 76 -11.86 8.24 -7.02
N ASP A 77 -11.21 7.12 -7.34
CA ASP A 77 -9.79 6.92 -7.11
C ASP A 77 -8.98 7.89 -7.97
N LEU A 78 -9.42 8.16 -9.21
CA LEU A 78 -8.91 9.27 -10.02
C LEU A 78 -9.08 10.62 -9.32
N GLY A 79 -10.26 10.89 -8.75
CA GLY A 79 -10.53 12.09 -7.97
C GLY A 79 -9.64 12.21 -6.73
N SER A 80 -9.38 11.11 -6.03
CA SER A 80 -8.50 11.07 -4.86
C SER A 80 -7.02 11.20 -5.24
N ALA A 81 -6.62 10.66 -6.39
CA ALA A 81 -5.29 10.85 -6.95
C ALA A 81 -5.06 12.30 -7.40
N ALA A 82 -6.11 12.96 -7.90
CA ALA A 82 -6.09 14.39 -8.21
C ALA A 82 -6.05 15.26 -6.93
N SER A 83 -6.76 14.89 -5.86
CA SER A 83 -6.68 15.61 -4.57
C SER A 83 -5.34 15.37 -3.85
N LEU A 84 -4.70 14.21 -4.04
CA LEU A 84 -3.33 13.94 -3.59
C LEU A 84 -2.28 14.84 -4.26
N ALA A 85 -2.60 15.44 -5.41
CA ALA A 85 -1.74 16.40 -6.09
C ALA A 85 -1.95 17.86 -5.62
N ASP A 86 -3.03 18.13 -4.87
CA ASP A 86 -3.45 19.49 -4.47
C ASP A 86 -3.35 19.72 -2.94
N GLY A 87 -3.30 18.64 -2.14
CA GLY A 87 -3.18 18.71 -0.67
C GLY A 87 -1.73 18.62 -0.18
N ASP A 88 -1.11 19.77 0.08
CA ASP A 88 0.17 19.90 0.82
C ASP A 88 -0.02 19.82 2.36
N ASP A 89 -1.10 19.19 2.83
CA ASP A 89 -1.29 18.96 4.26
C ASP A 89 -0.58 17.66 4.67
N SER A 90 0.64 17.84 5.15
CA SER A 90 1.44 16.79 5.78
C SER A 90 0.80 16.20 7.05
N VAL A 91 -0.33 16.72 7.54
CA VAL A 91 -0.95 16.27 8.79
C VAL A 91 -2.43 15.96 8.59
N LEU A 92 -2.83 14.72 8.90
CA LEU A 92 -4.22 14.31 8.98
C LEU A 92 -4.66 14.22 10.44
N TYR A 93 -5.78 14.85 10.77
CA TYR A 93 -6.37 14.76 12.10
C TYR A 93 -7.51 13.75 12.12
N TYR A 94 -7.60 12.97 13.20
CA TYR A 94 -8.67 12.00 13.42
C TYR A 94 -9.09 11.97 14.88
N THR A 95 -10.24 11.37 15.14
CA THR A 95 -10.76 11.21 16.48
C THR A 95 -9.82 10.33 17.31
N TYR A 96 -9.38 10.85 18.46
CA TYR A 96 -8.65 10.06 19.45
C TYR A 96 -9.58 8.96 19.96
N GLY A 97 -9.25 7.70 19.64
CA GLY A 97 -9.82 6.54 20.31
C GLY A 97 -9.06 6.32 21.61
N GLU A 98 -9.77 6.01 22.69
CA GLU A 98 -9.15 5.53 23.93
C GLU A 98 -8.40 4.19 23.72
N GLU A 99 -8.01 3.52 24.81
CA GLU A 99 -7.17 2.31 24.81
C GLU A 99 -7.46 1.32 23.66
N GLY A 100 -6.38 0.84 23.03
CA GLY A 100 -6.44 -0.15 21.94
C GLY A 100 -6.58 0.43 20.54
N MET A 101 -6.65 1.76 20.39
CA MET A 101 -6.65 2.45 19.10
C MET A 101 -5.53 1.96 18.16
N MET A 102 -5.87 1.61 16.91
CA MET A 102 -4.89 1.17 15.92
C MET A 102 -5.15 1.83 14.56
N PRO A 103 -4.30 2.80 14.16
CA PRO A 103 -4.36 3.42 12.85
C PRO A 103 -3.54 2.64 11.81
N LEU A 104 -3.92 2.79 10.55
CA LEU A 104 -3.24 2.22 9.40
C LEU A 104 -3.42 3.14 8.20
N ALA A 105 -2.40 3.21 7.35
CA ALA A 105 -2.51 3.82 6.03
C ALA A 105 -3.53 3.10 5.14
N TYR A 106 -4.42 3.84 4.48
CA TYR A 106 -5.39 3.24 3.55
C TYR A 106 -5.84 4.24 2.46
N HIS A 107 -5.65 3.89 1.18
CA HIS A 107 -5.92 4.76 0.01
C HIS A 107 -5.41 6.22 0.16
N GLY A 108 -4.18 6.38 0.63
CA GLY A 108 -3.56 7.71 0.83
C GLY A 108 -4.09 8.49 2.03
N GLY A 109 -5.11 7.99 2.73
CA GLY A 109 -5.57 8.51 4.01
C GLY A 109 -5.28 7.54 5.16
N VAL A 110 -6.16 7.53 6.16
CA VAL A 110 -6.01 6.75 7.39
C VAL A 110 -7.28 5.96 7.68
N ALA A 111 -7.13 4.65 7.85
CA ALA A 111 -8.14 3.81 8.49
C ALA A 111 -7.80 3.66 9.97
N LEU A 112 -8.81 3.73 10.82
CA LEU A 112 -8.66 3.69 12.26
C LEU A 112 -9.64 2.71 12.86
N VAL A 113 -9.18 1.89 13.80
CA VAL A 113 -10.05 1.11 14.67
C VAL A 113 -9.85 1.52 16.13
N HIS A 114 -10.91 1.53 16.91
CA HIS A 114 -10.91 1.70 18.36
C HIS A 114 -12.10 0.96 18.97
N GLY A 115 -12.23 0.93 20.30
CA GLY A 115 -13.24 0.10 20.96
C GLY A 115 -14.69 0.41 20.60
N ARG A 116 -14.98 1.58 19.99
CA ARG A 116 -16.33 1.99 19.59
C ARG A 116 -16.60 1.85 18.08
N GLY A 117 -15.63 1.43 17.28
CA GLY A 117 -15.83 1.37 15.85
C GLY A 117 -14.61 1.49 14.96
N ILE A 118 -14.92 1.76 13.69
CA ILE A 118 -13.98 1.97 12.60
C ILE A 118 -14.27 3.34 12.01
N GLU A 119 -13.22 4.09 11.71
CA GLU A 119 -13.31 5.35 10.98
C GLU A 119 -12.31 5.34 9.81
N VAL A 120 -12.73 5.84 8.65
CA VAL A 120 -11.83 5.97 7.49
C VAL A 120 -11.80 7.42 7.04
N TYR A 121 -10.62 8.01 7.10
CA TYR A 121 -10.30 9.35 6.64
C TYR A 121 -9.58 9.28 5.30
N LYS A 122 -9.98 10.12 4.36
CA LYS A 122 -9.31 10.29 3.08
C LYS A 122 -8.04 11.15 3.23
N ALA A 123 -7.25 11.20 2.16
CA ALA A 123 -6.05 12.04 2.08
C ALA A 123 -6.33 13.54 2.24
N ASP A 124 -7.55 13.99 1.95
CA ASP A 124 -8.00 15.38 2.13
C ASP A 124 -8.50 15.67 3.57
N GLY A 125 -8.40 14.70 4.49
CA GLY A 125 -8.87 14.83 5.87
C GLY A 125 -10.37 14.58 6.04
N HIS A 126 -11.15 14.43 4.98
CA HIS A 126 -12.57 14.13 5.12
C HIS A 126 -12.80 12.69 5.58
N ARG A 127 -13.62 12.55 6.63
CA ARG A 127 -14.08 11.24 7.08
C ARG A 127 -15.11 10.68 6.09
N SER A 128 -14.77 9.53 5.52
CA SER A 128 -15.52 8.83 4.48
C SER A 128 -16.35 7.65 4.97
N LEU A 129 -16.00 7.08 6.13
CA LEU A 129 -16.73 5.99 6.77
C LEU A 129 -16.67 6.13 8.29
N THR A 130 -17.79 5.80 8.94
CA THR A 130 -17.88 5.53 10.38
C THR A 130 -18.75 4.30 10.57
N VAL A 131 -18.23 3.28 11.24
CA VAL A 131 -18.95 2.05 11.59
C VAL A 131 -18.93 1.89 13.10
N SER A 132 -20.10 1.80 13.73
CA SER A 132 -20.18 1.56 15.17
C SER A 132 -20.07 0.06 15.48
N LEU A 133 -19.11 -0.27 16.34
CA LEU A 133 -18.83 -1.60 16.86
C LEU A 133 -18.54 -1.49 18.36
N ASP A 134 -18.69 -2.58 19.10
CA ASP A 134 -18.27 -2.66 20.50
C ASP A 134 -17.16 -3.71 20.58
N MET A 135 -15.92 -3.27 20.81
CA MET A 135 -14.72 -4.10 20.79
C MET A 135 -13.86 -3.81 22.02
N LYS A 136 -13.37 -4.87 22.68
CA LYS A 136 -12.52 -4.73 23.86
C LYS A 136 -11.03 -4.63 23.51
N THR A 137 -10.60 -5.37 22.51
CA THR A 137 -9.23 -5.41 22.01
C THR A 137 -9.26 -5.29 20.48
N PRO A 138 -9.57 -4.10 19.97
CA PRO A 138 -9.77 -3.89 18.54
C PRO A 138 -8.47 -4.13 17.76
N ARG A 139 -8.60 -4.81 16.63
CA ARG A 139 -7.54 -5.04 15.65
C ARG A 139 -8.04 -4.68 14.26
N LEU A 140 -7.10 -4.28 13.42
CA LEU A 140 -7.33 -3.83 12.06
C LEU A 140 -6.26 -4.44 11.15
N THR A 141 -6.68 -4.94 10.00
CA THR A 141 -5.80 -5.34 8.91
C THR A 141 -6.35 -4.78 7.61
N ALA A 142 -5.49 -4.65 6.60
CA ALA A 142 -5.90 -4.17 5.29
C ALA A 142 -5.25 -4.96 4.16
N SER A 143 -6.00 -5.04 3.08
CA SER A 143 -5.52 -5.24 1.72
C SER A 143 -5.50 -3.88 1.00
N ARG A 144 -5.24 -3.84 -0.31
CA ARG A 144 -5.39 -2.59 -1.07
C ARG A 144 -6.81 -2.08 -1.05
N ASN A 145 -7.80 -2.97 -1.13
CA ASN A 145 -9.19 -2.61 -1.42
C ASN A 145 -10.12 -2.76 -0.22
N TYR A 146 -9.70 -3.49 0.81
CA TYR A 146 -10.56 -3.86 1.95
C TYR A 146 -9.83 -3.74 3.27
N LEU A 147 -10.60 -3.39 4.30
CA LEU A 147 -10.22 -3.41 5.70
C LEU A 147 -10.96 -4.55 6.39
N ALA A 148 -10.31 -5.22 7.33
CA ALA A 148 -10.96 -6.14 8.25
C ALA A 148 -10.66 -5.71 9.69
N ALA A 149 -11.71 -5.38 10.42
CA ALA A 149 -11.63 -5.05 11.84
C ALA A 149 -12.26 -6.16 12.67
N PHE A 150 -11.68 -6.47 13.82
CA PHE A 150 -12.17 -7.52 14.70
C PHE A 150 -11.77 -7.26 16.15
N ASP A 151 -12.51 -7.89 17.07
CA ASP A 151 -12.17 -7.91 18.48
C ASP A 151 -11.29 -9.14 18.77
N LEU A 152 -10.03 -8.92 19.16
CA LEU A 152 -9.11 -10.01 19.49
C LEU A 152 -9.60 -10.72 20.77
N GLY A 153 -9.93 -12.00 20.65
CA GLY A 153 -10.57 -12.78 21.71
C GLY A 153 -12.10 -12.62 21.78
N GLY A 154 -12.67 -11.69 21.02
CA GLY A 154 -14.12 -11.60 20.77
C GLY A 154 -14.53 -12.49 19.59
N THR A 155 -15.80 -12.42 19.18
CA THR A 155 -16.36 -13.28 18.12
C THR A 155 -16.85 -12.52 16.89
N THR A 156 -16.84 -11.18 16.93
CA THR A 156 -17.38 -10.32 15.87
C THR A 156 -16.27 -9.71 15.02
N PHE A 157 -16.53 -9.59 13.73
CA PHE A 157 -15.66 -8.87 12.80
C PHE A 157 -16.47 -8.11 11.75
N SER A 158 -15.83 -7.10 11.15
CA SER A 158 -16.41 -6.25 10.12
C SER A 158 -15.44 -6.12 8.95
N ILE A 159 -15.96 -6.28 7.73
CA ILE A 159 -15.23 -6.03 6.49
C ILE A 159 -15.74 -4.73 5.92
N CYS A 160 -14.83 -3.80 5.69
CA CYS A 160 -15.13 -2.47 5.19
C CYS A 160 -14.30 -2.16 3.95
N ASN A 161 -14.73 -1.18 3.18
CA ASN A 161 -13.85 -0.42 2.30
C ASN A 161 -13.81 1.04 2.78
N SER A 162 -13.42 1.98 1.93
CA SER A 162 -13.36 3.39 2.34
C SER A 162 -14.72 4.06 2.56
N TYR A 163 -15.86 3.42 2.23
CA TYR A 163 -17.19 4.05 2.35
C TYR A 163 -18.27 3.25 3.01
N ALA A 164 -18.12 1.93 3.05
CA ALA A 164 -19.18 1.08 3.53
C ALA A 164 -18.61 -0.06 4.36
N GLU A 165 -19.37 -0.42 5.38
CA GLU A 165 -19.33 -1.76 5.93
C GLU A 165 -19.97 -2.71 4.92
N LEU A 166 -19.16 -3.57 4.33
CA LEU A 166 -19.57 -4.52 3.31
C LEU A 166 -20.18 -5.77 3.93
N TYR A 167 -19.65 -6.17 5.10
CA TYR A 167 -20.10 -7.36 5.80
C TYR A 167 -19.78 -7.29 7.29
N ARG A 168 -20.73 -7.73 8.12
CA ARG A 168 -20.54 -7.94 9.55
C ARG A 168 -20.76 -9.41 9.87
N GLY A 169 -19.72 -10.06 10.38
CA GLY A 169 -19.72 -11.48 10.69
C GLY A 169 -19.66 -11.76 12.19
N THR A 170 -20.16 -12.93 12.59
CA THR A 170 -19.95 -13.50 13.93
C THR A 170 -19.45 -14.93 13.77
N THR A 171 -18.44 -15.26 14.57
CA THR A 171 -17.85 -16.60 14.65
C THR A 171 -18.36 -17.32 15.88
N GLU A 172 -18.34 -18.65 15.85
CA GLU A 172 -18.76 -19.47 16.99
C GLU A 172 -17.75 -19.41 18.15
N PHE A 173 -16.47 -19.22 17.82
CA PHE A 173 -15.35 -19.26 18.76
C PHE A 173 -14.50 -17.98 18.68
N PRO A 174 -13.76 -17.61 19.75
CA PRO A 174 -12.91 -16.43 19.77
C PRO A 174 -11.98 -16.29 18.57
N ILE A 175 -11.87 -15.07 18.05
CA ILE A 175 -11.02 -14.69 16.91
C ILE A 175 -9.61 -14.37 17.42
N TYR A 176 -8.61 -14.95 16.78
CA TYR A 176 -7.18 -14.70 17.07
C TYR A 176 -6.45 -13.94 15.95
N GLY A 177 -7.05 -13.83 14.78
CA GLY A 177 -6.48 -13.06 13.68
C GLY A 177 -7.38 -13.09 12.44
N ILE A 178 -7.27 -12.06 11.61
CA ILE A 178 -7.94 -12.00 10.30
C ILE A 178 -6.94 -11.51 9.26
N THR A 179 -7.06 -12.02 8.05
CA THR A 179 -6.46 -11.43 6.85
C THR A 179 -7.52 -11.27 5.78
N VAL A 180 -7.40 -10.21 4.97
CA VAL A 180 -8.26 -9.94 3.82
C VAL A 180 -7.37 -9.77 2.59
N SER A 181 -7.82 -10.32 1.46
CA SER A 181 -7.12 -10.22 0.18
C SER A 181 -7.66 -9.08 -0.68
N ASP A 182 -6.89 -8.66 -1.70
CA ASP A 182 -7.32 -7.64 -2.67
C ASP A 182 -8.57 -8.04 -3.48
N THR A 183 -8.92 -9.34 -3.51
CA THR A 183 -10.10 -9.89 -4.19
C THR A 183 -11.29 -10.12 -3.26
N GLY A 184 -11.18 -9.72 -1.99
CA GLY A 184 -12.28 -9.77 -1.02
C GLY A 184 -12.40 -11.07 -0.23
N TYR A 185 -11.57 -12.08 -0.49
CA TYR A 185 -11.50 -13.28 0.37
C TYR A 185 -11.00 -12.91 1.76
N VAL A 186 -11.59 -13.52 2.78
CA VAL A 186 -11.27 -13.28 4.19
C VAL A 186 -10.95 -14.61 4.86
N ALA A 187 -9.80 -14.68 5.53
CA ALA A 187 -9.45 -15.82 6.37
C ALA A 187 -9.43 -15.39 7.85
N VAL A 188 -10.20 -16.08 8.69
CA VAL A 188 -10.38 -15.80 10.11
C VAL A 188 -9.81 -16.95 10.93
N ILE A 189 -8.82 -16.68 11.77
CA ILE A 189 -8.26 -17.62 12.73
C ILE A 189 -9.14 -17.61 13.97
N THR A 190 -9.65 -18.77 14.38
CA THR A 190 -10.48 -18.92 15.58
C THR A 190 -9.97 -20.05 16.47
N ALA A 191 -10.42 -20.06 17.73
CA ALA A 191 -10.37 -21.28 18.53
C ALA A 191 -11.24 -22.39 17.88
N SER A 192 -11.13 -23.60 18.41
CA SER A 192 -11.92 -24.75 17.97
C SER A 192 -12.23 -25.68 19.15
N ASP A 193 -13.40 -26.32 19.08
CA ASP A 193 -13.85 -27.39 19.98
C ASP A 193 -13.26 -28.77 19.61
N ARG A 194 -12.74 -28.93 18.39
CA ARG A 194 -12.33 -30.23 17.79
C ARG A 194 -10.85 -30.31 17.44
N ALA A 195 -10.16 -29.16 17.42
CA ALA A 195 -8.76 -29.04 17.03
C ALA A 195 -8.07 -27.96 17.85
N LEU A 196 -6.74 -27.83 17.74
CA LEU A 196 -6.00 -26.80 18.49
C LEU A 196 -6.31 -25.39 17.99
N SER A 197 -6.62 -25.24 16.70
CA SER A 197 -7.15 -24.02 16.12
C SER A 197 -7.94 -24.33 14.85
N GLN A 198 -8.71 -23.35 14.38
CA GLN A 198 -9.41 -23.41 13.11
C GLN A 198 -9.14 -22.14 12.28
N VAL A 199 -9.17 -22.27 10.96
CA VAL A 199 -9.24 -21.13 10.04
C VAL A 199 -10.52 -21.22 9.21
N LEU A 200 -11.30 -20.15 9.20
CA LEU A 200 -12.52 -19.98 8.41
C LEU A 200 -12.20 -19.17 7.17
N LEU A 201 -12.54 -19.66 5.98
CA LEU A 201 -12.32 -18.95 4.74
C LEU A 201 -13.67 -18.54 4.14
N TYR A 202 -13.83 -17.23 3.98
CA TYR A 202 -14.96 -16.61 3.32
C TYR A 202 -14.57 -16.15 1.92
N ASP A 203 -15.47 -16.32 0.95
CA ASP A 203 -15.28 -15.83 -0.41
C ASP A 203 -15.50 -14.31 -0.53
N GLY A 204 -15.32 -13.75 -1.73
CA GLY A 204 -15.55 -12.32 -1.98
C GLY A 204 -17.01 -11.86 -1.86
N SER A 205 -17.96 -12.80 -1.74
CA SER A 205 -19.36 -12.53 -1.39
C SER A 205 -19.64 -12.79 0.11
N TYR A 206 -18.59 -13.02 0.89
CA TYR A 206 -18.61 -13.31 2.33
C TYR A 206 -19.37 -14.57 2.71
N ASN A 207 -19.51 -15.53 1.79
CA ASN A 207 -19.99 -16.87 2.14
C ASN A 207 -18.85 -17.66 2.76
N LEU A 208 -19.11 -18.35 3.86
CA LEU A 208 -18.17 -19.31 4.43
C LEU A 208 -18.06 -20.51 3.49
N ILE A 209 -16.93 -20.62 2.78
CA ILE A 209 -16.71 -21.68 1.79
C ILE A 209 -15.87 -22.83 2.34
N GLN A 210 -15.06 -22.60 3.37
CA GLN A 210 -14.14 -23.62 3.86
C GLN A 210 -13.74 -23.45 5.33
N ARG A 211 -13.43 -24.58 5.98
CA ARG A 211 -12.93 -24.68 7.35
C ARG A 211 -11.67 -25.54 7.38
N PHE A 212 -10.57 -24.99 7.88
CA PHE A 212 -9.31 -25.71 8.09
C PHE A 212 -9.15 -26.03 9.56
N TYR A 213 -9.32 -27.30 9.95
CA TYR A 213 -9.03 -27.76 11.32
C TYR A 213 -7.54 -28.07 11.45
N ARG A 214 -6.87 -27.49 12.44
CA ARG A 214 -5.41 -27.58 12.56
C ARG A 214 -4.99 -28.28 13.85
N GLY A 215 -4.13 -29.29 13.71
CA GLY A 215 -3.37 -29.91 14.82
C GLY A 215 -2.21 -29.05 15.32
N SER A 216 -2.28 -27.73 15.12
CA SER A 216 -1.30 -26.72 15.55
C SER A 216 -2.06 -25.46 15.93
N ALA A 217 -1.49 -24.63 16.80
CA ALA A 217 -2.03 -23.29 17.06
C ALA A 217 -1.66 -22.38 15.88
N THR A 218 -2.64 -21.96 15.07
CA THR A 218 -2.38 -21.08 13.91
C THR A 218 -1.96 -19.69 14.40
N VAL A 219 -0.77 -19.24 13.98
CA VAL A 219 -0.18 -17.95 14.37
C VAL A 219 -0.45 -16.88 13.31
N SER A 220 -0.40 -17.25 12.03
CA SER A 220 -0.55 -16.31 10.92
C SER A 220 -1.15 -17.01 9.70
N VAL A 221 -1.87 -16.24 8.89
CA VAL A 221 -2.48 -16.68 7.64
C VAL A 221 -2.23 -15.61 6.59
N ALA A 222 -1.89 -16.03 5.37
CA ALA A 222 -1.86 -15.13 4.22
C ALA A 222 -2.58 -15.74 3.01
N LEU A 223 -3.19 -14.86 2.24
CA LEU A 223 -3.81 -15.17 0.95
C LEU A 223 -2.91 -14.65 -0.16
N SER A 224 -2.68 -15.47 -1.18
CA SER A 224 -1.91 -15.03 -2.34
C SER A 224 -2.70 -13.99 -3.13
N ASP A 225 -1.98 -13.04 -3.71
CA ASP A 225 -2.52 -12.02 -4.61
C ASP A 225 -3.28 -12.56 -5.83
N SER A 226 -2.95 -13.79 -6.24
CA SER A 226 -3.62 -14.46 -7.35
C SER A 226 -5.01 -15.01 -6.98
N GLY A 227 -5.37 -15.00 -5.69
CA GLY A 227 -6.58 -15.66 -5.18
C GLY A 227 -6.54 -17.18 -5.25
N ARG A 228 -5.38 -17.79 -5.55
CA ARG A 228 -5.25 -19.24 -5.77
C ARG A 228 -4.73 -20.03 -4.58
N TYR A 229 -3.99 -19.39 -3.68
CA TYR A 229 -3.32 -20.06 -2.57
C TYR A 229 -3.64 -19.40 -1.24
N ILE A 230 -3.71 -20.23 -0.20
CA ILE A 230 -3.74 -19.82 1.20
C ILE A 230 -2.61 -20.54 1.94
N ALA A 231 -1.87 -19.78 2.75
CA ALA A 231 -0.76 -20.27 3.55
C ALA A 231 -1.11 -20.13 5.03
N LEU A 232 -1.02 -21.22 5.79
CA LEU A 232 -1.36 -21.26 7.21
C LEU A 232 -0.13 -21.64 8.03
N LEU A 233 0.40 -20.69 8.80
CA LEU A 233 1.54 -20.91 9.70
C LEU A 233 1.03 -21.25 11.09
N GLY A 234 1.45 -22.39 11.63
CA GLY A 234 1.07 -22.85 12.96
C GLY A 234 2.27 -23.21 13.83
N ALA A 235 2.09 -23.09 15.14
CA ALA A 235 3.04 -23.52 16.17
C ALA A 235 2.65 -24.87 16.77
N ARG A 236 3.67 -25.70 17.04
CA ARG A 236 3.61 -26.99 17.74
C ARG A 236 4.75 -27.05 18.76
N ALA A 237 4.73 -28.07 19.63
CA ALA A 237 5.82 -28.31 20.57
C ALA A 237 7.18 -28.53 19.88
N SER A 238 7.20 -29.05 18.65
CA SER A 238 8.41 -29.31 17.85
C SER A 238 8.88 -28.10 17.03
N GLY A 239 8.22 -26.94 17.13
CA GLY A 239 8.48 -25.76 16.30
C GLY A 239 7.30 -25.40 15.39
N GLY A 240 7.59 -24.78 14.25
CA GLY A 240 6.58 -24.31 13.32
C GLY A 240 6.18 -25.34 12.26
N VAL A 241 5.00 -25.14 11.69
CA VAL A 241 4.51 -25.86 10.51
C VAL A 241 3.85 -24.87 9.55
N LEU A 242 4.26 -24.90 8.29
CA LEU A 242 3.62 -24.16 7.21
C LEU A 242 2.82 -25.15 6.37
N ASP A 243 1.51 -24.97 6.32
CA ASP A 243 0.62 -25.71 5.42
C ASP A 243 0.17 -24.78 4.29
N LEU A 244 0.32 -25.24 3.04
CA LEU A 244 -0.02 -24.52 1.81
C LEU A 244 -1.14 -25.27 1.10
N PHE A 245 -2.22 -24.55 0.80
CA PHE A 245 -3.41 -25.08 0.15
C PHE A 245 -3.66 -24.34 -1.16
N MET A 246 -4.17 -25.06 -2.16
CA MET A 246 -4.88 -24.42 -3.25
C MET A 246 -6.27 -24.03 -2.72
N LEU A 247 -6.76 -22.87 -3.09
CA LEU A 247 -8.04 -22.38 -2.61
C LEU A 247 -9.16 -23.33 -3.08
N GLY A 248 -9.90 -23.90 -2.11
CA GLY A 248 -10.94 -24.91 -2.36
C GLY A 248 -10.52 -26.34 -1.98
N ASP A 249 -9.22 -26.62 -1.83
CA ASP A 249 -8.72 -27.94 -1.45
C ASP A 249 -8.79 -28.14 0.06
N SER A 250 -9.34 -29.28 0.52
CA SER A 250 -9.49 -29.60 1.95
C SER A 250 -8.17 -29.97 2.65
N GLU A 251 -7.17 -30.41 1.89
CA GLU A 251 -5.87 -30.86 2.39
C GLU A 251 -4.75 -30.00 1.81
N PRO A 252 -3.65 -29.79 2.56
CA PRO A 252 -2.52 -29.04 2.03
C PRO A 252 -1.84 -29.86 0.94
N PHE A 253 -1.55 -29.24 -0.20
CA PHE A 253 -0.74 -29.87 -1.24
C PHE A 253 0.76 -29.79 -0.91
N THR A 254 1.14 -28.94 0.06
CA THR A 254 2.51 -28.81 0.56
C THR A 254 2.49 -28.51 2.05
N THR A 255 3.29 -29.27 2.80
CA THR A 255 3.55 -29.01 4.23
C THR A 255 5.05 -28.92 4.45
N VAL A 256 5.49 -27.87 5.14
CA VAL A 256 6.90 -27.63 5.48
C VAL A 256 7.04 -27.56 7.00
N GLN A 257 7.91 -28.40 7.56
CA GLN A 257 8.25 -28.36 8.99
C GLN A 257 9.36 -27.32 9.23
N LEU A 258 9.19 -26.52 10.28
CA LEU A 258 10.15 -25.52 10.76
C LEU A 258 10.63 -25.97 12.15
N GLU A 259 11.44 -27.04 12.16
CA GLU A 259 11.84 -27.73 13.39
C GLU A 259 12.63 -26.82 14.32
N ASN A 260 12.24 -26.78 15.60
CA ASN A 260 12.86 -25.97 16.65
C ASN A 260 12.89 -24.46 16.34
N GLU A 261 11.96 -23.99 15.50
CA GLU A 261 11.78 -22.57 15.20
C GLU A 261 10.36 -22.14 15.60
N LEU A 262 10.24 -21.06 16.37
CA LEU A 262 8.96 -20.47 16.75
C LEU A 262 8.45 -19.58 15.61
N PRO A 263 7.31 -19.91 14.98
CA PRO A 263 6.74 -19.07 13.93
C PRO A 263 6.23 -17.73 14.48
N LEU A 264 6.56 -16.64 13.80
CA LEU A 264 6.12 -15.28 14.18
C LEU A 264 5.15 -14.68 13.17
N GLY A 265 5.39 -14.87 11.87
CA GLY A 265 4.53 -14.30 10.83
C GLY A 265 4.83 -14.84 9.44
N LEU A 266 3.89 -14.63 8.52
CA LEU A 266 4.05 -15.01 7.11
C LEU A 266 3.45 -13.96 6.18
N GLY A 267 3.88 -13.96 4.93
CA GLY A 267 3.26 -13.17 3.87
C GLY A 267 3.69 -13.63 2.49
N PHE A 268 2.88 -13.32 1.48
CA PHE A 268 3.25 -13.54 0.09
C PHE A 268 4.07 -12.37 -0.44
N THR A 269 5.24 -12.67 -1.02
CA THR A 269 6.06 -11.67 -1.74
C THR A 269 5.77 -11.65 -3.24
N SER A 270 5.10 -12.71 -3.74
CA SER A 270 4.57 -12.82 -5.09
C SER A 270 3.37 -13.78 -5.10
N SER A 271 2.77 -14.04 -6.26
CA SER A 271 1.66 -15.00 -6.39
C SER A 271 2.02 -16.44 -5.99
N THR A 272 3.31 -16.80 -5.99
CA THR A 272 3.77 -18.17 -5.71
C THR A 272 4.95 -18.23 -4.73
N THR A 273 5.33 -17.11 -4.12
CA THR A 273 6.44 -17.05 -3.15
C THR A 273 5.92 -16.60 -1.79
N VAL A 274 6.21 -17.40 -0.77
CA VAL A 274 5.86 -17.13 0.63
C VAL A 274 7.13 -16.87 1.43
N ALA A 275 7.09 -15.84 2.25
CA ALA A 275 8.08 -15.55 3.27
C ALA A 275 7.53 -15.97 4.64
N VAL A 276 8.34 -16.64 5.44
CA VAL A 276 8.02 -17.04 6.81
C VAL A 276 9.10 -16.52 7.73
N VAL A 277 8.71 -15.72 8.71
CA VAL A 277 9.58 -15.20 9.76
C VAL A 277 9.38 -16.04 11.00
N THR A 278 10.46 -16.66 11.48
CA THR A 278 10.52 -17.31 12.78
C THR A 278 11.34 -16.49 13.77
N ASP A 279 11.51 -16.95 14.99
CA ASP A 279 12.44 -16.37 15.97
C ASP A 279 13.92 -16.52 15.56
N ARG A 280 14.24 -17.40 14.61
CA ARG A 280 15.64 -17.71 14.24
C ARG A 280 15.99 -17.39 12.80
N VAL A 281 15.03 -17.55 11.88
CA VAL A 281 15.30 -17.55 10.44
C VAL A 281 14.15 -16.89 9.67
N LEU A 282 14.50 -16.11 8.65
CA LEU A 282 13.61 -15.78 7.55
C LEU A 282 13.73 -16.89 6.49
N HIS A 283 12.65 -17.64 6.27
CA HIS A 283 12.55 -18.58 5.15
C HIS A 283 11.83 -17.91 3.98
N THR A 284 12.28 -18.20 2.77
CA THR A 284 11.52 -17.91 1.55
C THR A 284 11.36 -19.16 0.72
N LEU A 285 10.12 -19.47 0.37
CA LEU A 285 9.76 -20.71 -0.30
C LEU A 285 8.83 -20.43 -1.47
N HIS A 286 8.94 -21.25 -2.50
CA HIS A 286 7.87 -21.40 -3.46
C HIS A 286 6.71 -22.18 -2.84
N VAL A 287 5.50 -21.99 -3.37
CA VAL A 287 4.28 -22.66 -2.87
C VAL A 287 4.31 -24.19 -2.98
N ASP A 288 5.20 -24.78 -3.78
CA ASP A 288 5.44 -26.24 -3.83
C ASP A 288 6.41 -26.75 -2.73
N GLY A 289 6.83 -25.87 -1.83
CA GLY A 289 7.73 -26.20 -0.73
C GLY A 289 9.22 -26.07 -1.09
N LYS A 290 9.56 -25.77 -2.35
CA LYS A 290 10.95 -25.51 -2.72
C LYS A 290 11.45 -24.24 -2.04
N ARG A 291 12.42 -24.40 -1.15
CA ARG A 291 13.09 -23.28 -0.48
C ARG A 291 13.99 -22.53 -1.45
N TYR A 292 13.81 -21.22 -1.55
CA TYR A 292 14.69 -20.33 -2.32
C TYR A 292 15.92 -19.94 -1.51
N GLY A 293 15.72 -19.56 -0.25
CA GLY A 293 16.80 -19.14 0.63
C GLY A 293 16.35 -18.99 2.08
N THR A 294 17.35 -18.87 2.95
CA THR A 294 17.20 -18.59 4.38
C THR A 294 18.10 -17.45 4.79
N VAL A 295 17.63 -16.59 5.69
CA VAL A 295 18.46 -15.59 6.35
C VAL A 295 18.44 -15.85 7.85
N SER A 296 19.60 -16.15 8.44
CA SER A 296 19.75 -16.38 9.87
C SER A 296 19.78 -15.06 10.65
N PHE A 297 19.07 -15.03 11.77
CA PHE A 297 19.09 -13.91 12.71
C PHE A 297 20.18 -14.04 13.79
N ALA A 298 21.05 -15.05 13.68
CA ALA A 298 22.18 -15.26 14.58
C ALA A 298 21.80 -15.36 16.07
N GLY A 299 20.60 -15.89 16.36
CA GLY A 299 20.11 -16.07 17.73
C GLY A 299 19.34 -14.88 18.30
N ASN A 300 19.20 -13.79 17.56
CA ASN A 300 18.45 -12.60 17.97
C ASN A 300 17.05 -12.61 17.33
N PRO A 301 15.96 -12.76 18.08
CA PRO A 301 14.63 -12.82 17.50
C PRO A 301 14.24 -11.48 16.85
N PRO A 302 13.43 -11.52 15.77
CA PRO A 302 12.89 -10.31 15.17
C PRO A 302 12.00 -9.52 16.12
N THR A 303 12.18 -8.20 16.16
CA THR A 303 11.31 -7.27 16.90
C THR A 303 10.27 -6.62 16.00
N ALA A 304 10.56 -6.49 14.70
CA ALA A 304 9.62 -6.01 13.69
C ALA A 304 9.95 -6.59 12.33
N PHE A 305 8.95 -6.73 11.47
CA PHE A 305 9.14 -7.10 10.07
C PHE A 305 8.04 -6.53 9.18
N SER A 306 8.36 -6.37 7.91
CA SER A 306 7.44 -6.00 6.85
C SER A 306 7.60 -6.99 5.70
N ILE A 307 6.51 -7.61 5.26
CA ILE A 307 6.49 -8.56 4.15
C ILE A 307 5.44 -8.07 3.16
N GLY A 308 5.83 -7.94 1.89
CA GLY A 308 4.90 -7.58 0.84
C GLY A 308 5.48 -7.78 -0.54
N ARG A 309 4.81 -7.22 -1.56
CA ARG A 309 5.23 -7.37 -2.95
C ARG A 309 6.59 -6.75 -3.25
N GLU A 310 7.05 -5.80 -2.45
CA GLU A 310 8.34 -5.12 -2.63
C GLU A 310 9.53 -5.91 -2.07
N GLY A 311 9.24 -6.96 -1.30
CA GLY A 311 10.24 -7.79 -0.64
C GLY A 311 9.98 -7.88 0.85
N ILE A 312 11.05 -8.01 1.61
CA ILE A 312 11.02 -8.33 3.03
C ILE A 312 11.98 -7.38 3.75
N ALA A 313 11.54 -6.81 4.87
CA ALA A 313 12.40 -6.08 5.79
C ALA A 313 12.23 -6.68 7.20
N VAL A 314 13.35 -6.90 7.92
CA VAL A 314 13.36 -7.48 9.26
C VAL A 314 14.27 -6.68 10.17
N VAL A 315 13.85 -6.48 11.41
CA VAL A 315 14.64 -5.85 12.47
C VAL A 315 14.90 -6.89 13.56
N THR A 316 16.14 -7.03 13.99
CA THR A 316 16.55 -7.91 15.10
C THR A 316 17.35 -7.10 16.12
N GLU A 317 17.09 -7.29 17.41
CA GLU A 317 17.85 -6.63 18.49
C GLU A 317 19.14 -7.41 18.78
N GLN A 318 20.31 -6.83 18.48
CA GLN A 318 21.61 -7.50 18.66
C GLN A 318 22.20 -7.29 20.06
N ASP A 319 21.93 -6.15 20.66
CA ASP A 319 22.39 -5.81 22.01
C ASP A 319 21.23 -5.19 22.79
N PRO A 320 20.52 -5.99 23.62
CA PRO A 320 19.42 -5.50 24.45
C PRO A 320 19.85 -4.44 25.48
N THR A 321 21.14 -4.39 25.83
CA THR A 321 21.67 -3.40 26.78
C THR A 321 22.13 -2.12 26.10
N GLY A 322 22.65 -2.22 24.87
CA GLY A 322 23.13 -1.10 24.07
C GLY A 322 22.10 -0.54 23.08
N GLY A 323 20.93 -1.16 22.94
CA GLY A 323 19.87 -0.74 22.03
C GLY A 323 20.28 -0.79 20.56
N LEU A 324 21.15 -1.73 20.18
CA LEU A 324 21.64 -1.87 18.81
C LEU A 324 20.77 -2.87 18.04
N PHE A 325 20.20 -2.43 16.93
CA PHE A 325 19.31 -3.20 16.08
C PHE A 325 19.93 -3.41 14.71
N ARG A 326 19.88 -4.64 14.21
CA ARG A 326 20.22 -4.97 12.82
C ARG A 326 18.96 -4.89 11.97
N VAL A 327 19.04 -4.13 10.89
CA VAL A 327 18.01 -4.01 9.86
C VAL A 327 18.47 -4.81 8.64
N ILE A 328 17.62 -5.71 8.16
CA ILE A 328 17.88 -6.58 7.02
C ILE A 328 16.84 -6.29 5.95
N ARG A 329 17.28 -5.91 4.75
CA ARG A 329 16.42 -5.88 3.55
C ARG A 329 16.72 -7.12 2.71
N ALA A 330 15.72 -7.97 2.50
CA ALA A 330 15.77 -9.05 1.51
C ALA A 330 14.79 -8.84 0.33
N GLY A 331 15.17 -9.36 -0.85
CA GLY A 331 14.30 -9.44 -2.02
C GLY A 331 13.17 -10.43 -1.86
N LYS A 332 12.33 -10.57 -2.89
CA LYS A 332 11.14 -11.44 -2.85
C LYS A 332 11.48 -12.92 -2.61
N LYS A 333 12.70 -13.34 -2.95
CA LYS A 333 13.22 -14.72 -2.80
C LYS A 333 14.24 -14.85 -1.67
N GLY A 334 14.29 -13.87 -0.76
CA GLY A 334 15.14 -13.93 0.43
C GLY A 334 16.61 -13.60 0.21
N ASP A 335 16.97 -13.16 -1.00
CA ASP A 335 18.30 -12.61 -1.29
C ASP A 335 18.50 -11.30 -0.52
N VAL A 336 19.46 -11.27 0.41
CA VAL A 336 19.77 -10.06 1.18
C VAL A 336 20.34 -9.01 0.23
N ALA A 337 19.66 -7.88 0.09
CA ALA A 337 20.13 -6.77 -0.73
C ALA A 337 21.15 -5.91 0.03
N PHE A 338 20.85 -5.60 1.29
CA PHE A 338 21.75 -4.93 2.21
C PHE A 338 21.29 -5.16 3.65
N GLU A 339 22.19 -4.88 4.57
CA GLU A 339 21.94 -4.85 6.00
C GLU A 339 22.81 -3.78 6.66
N PHE A 340 22.31 -3.21 7.75
CA PHE A 340 23.05 -2.23 8.55
C PHE A 340 22.54 -2.26 10.00
N THR A 341 23.21 -1.53 10.88
CA THR A 341 22.82 -1.40 12.29
C THR A 341 22.39 0.01 12.62
N LEU A 342 21.35 0.15 13.44
CA LEU A 342 20.86 1.41 13.99
C LEU A 342 20.64 1.29 15.50
N ALA A 343 20.69 2.43 16.18
CA ALA A 343 20.19 2.52 17.55
C ALA A 343 18.65 2.58 17.54
N ASP A 344 18.04 1.89 18.50
CA ASP A 344 16.63 2.02 18.87
C ASP A 344 15.64 1.93 17.69
N VAL A 345 15.48 0.77 17.06
CA VAL A 345 14.50 0.60 15.96
C VAL A 345 13.19 0.05 16.49
N ARG A 346 12.12 0.82 16.36
CA ARG A 346 10.80 0.57 16.96
C ARG A 346 9.76 0.11 15.96
N ALA A 347 9.83 0.59 14.72
CA ALA A 347 9.00 0.12 13.63
C ALA A 347 9.73 0.19 12.29
N ILE A 348 9.29 -0.64 11.35
CA ILE A 348 9.82 -0.69 9.99
C ILE A 348 8.67 -0.77 9.00
N SER A 349 8.81 -0.09 7.86
CA SER A 349 7.84 -0.17 6.77
C SER A 349 8.55 -0.18 5.42
N LEU A 350 8.23 -1.16 4.59
CA LEU A 350 8.75 -1.28 3.23
C LEU A 350 7.60 -1.02 2.24
N THR A 351 7.71 0.06 1.46
CA THR A 351 6.71 0.44 0.45
C THR A 351 7.37 1.06 -0.77
N GLY A 352 7.00 0.62 -1.99
CA GLY A 352 7.72 0.97 -3.20
C GLY A 352 9.24 0.72 -3.09
N ASP A 353 10.04 1.73 -3.46
CA ASP A 353 11.50 1.74 -3.28
C ASP A 353 11.93 2.43 -1.96
N ALA A 354 11.03 2.55 -0.99
CA ALA A 354 11.27 3.21 0.30
C ALA A 354 11.26 2.21 1.45
N LEU A 355 12.33 2.22 2.24
CA LEU A 355 12.44 1.54 3.52
C LEU A 355 12.47 2.59 4.63
N TRP A 356 11.42 2.63 5.42
CA TRP A 356 11.29 3.53 6.56
C TRP A 356 11.64 2.81 7.86
N THR A 357 12.46 3.43 8.70
CA THR A 357 12.72 2.99 10.07
C THR A 357 12.34 4.09 11.04
N LEU A 358 11.52 3.75 12.03
CA LEU A 358 11.13 4.65 13.11
C LEU A 358 11.93 4.30 14.38
N SER A 359 12.57 5.31 14.95
CA SER A 359 13.34 5.26 16.19
C SER A 359 12.80 6.31 17.18
N GLU A 360 13.27 6.31 18.42
CA GLU A 360 13.02 7.42 19.34
C GLU A 360 13.49 8.75 18.74
N GLY A 361 12.54 9.64 18.44
CA GLY A 361 12.79 10.99 17.95
C GLY A 361 13.17 11.10 16.47
N GLU A 362 13.35 10.00 15.75
CA GLU A 362 13.79 10.04 14.35
C GLU A 362 13.07 9.04 13.44
N LEU A 363 12.72 9.52 12.25
CA LEU A 363 12.26 8.72 11.12
C LEU A 363 13.31 8.80 10.01
N ARG A 364 13.83 7.66 9.59
CA ARG A 364 14.83 7.57 8.51
C ARG A 364 14.26 6.87 7.28
N LEU A 365 14.56 7.43 6.11
CA LEU A 365 14.21 6.89 4.81
C LEU A 365 15.45 6.36 4.12
N TYR A 366 15.43 5.08 3.75
CA TYR A 366 16.43 4.43 2.93
C TYR A 366 15.86 4.03 1.58
N ARG A 367 16.67 4.09 0.53
CA ARG A 367 16.31 3.52 -0.77
C ARG A 367 16.36 1.99 -0.69
N ALA A 368 15.23 1.33 -0.90
CA ALA A 368 15.09 -0.12 -0.72
C ALA A 368 15.91 -0.96 -1.72
N LYS A 369 16.35 -0.36 -2.83
CA LYS A 369 17.23 -0.99 -3.82
C LYS A 369 18.68 -1.17 -3.36
N ASN A 370 19.24 -0.21 -2.62
CA ASN A 370 20.68 -0.18 -2.33
C ASN A 370 21.05 0.22 -0.89
N GLY A 371 20.10 0.69 -0.09
CA GLY A 371 20.32 1.01 1.33
C GLY A 371 20.83 2.43 1.57
N ASP A 372 20.85 3.28 0.54
CA ASP A 372 21.28 4.67 0.70
C ASP A 372 20.28 5.44 1.57
N LEU A 373 20.77 6.05 2.65
CA LEU A 373 19.99 6.99 3.45
C LEU A 373 19.64 8.20 2.57
N THR A 374 18.36 8.42 2.36
CA THR A 374 17.83 9.49 1.50
C THR A 374 17.36 10.67 2.33
N ALA A 375 16.71 10.42 3.47
CA ALA A 375 16.23 11.49 4.35
C ALA A 375 16.22 11.05 5.83
N THR A 376 16.35 12.03 6.72
CA THR A 376 16.13 11.89 8.16
C THR A 376 15.19 13.01 8.61
N HIS A 377 14.13 12.64 9.33
CA HIS A 377 13.16 13.58 9.87
C HIS A 377 13.10 13.44 11.39
N SER A 378 12.95 14.57 12.08
CA SER A 378 12.61 14.57 13.51
C SER A 378 11.15 14.11 13.68
N THR A 379 10.90 13.27 14.68
CA THR A 379 9.54 12.86 15.07
C THR A 379 9.28 13.26 16.50
N ASP A 380 8.04 13.63 16.80
CA ASP A 380 7.63 13.88 18.17
C ASP A 380 7.60 12.58 18.99
N ALA A 381 7.71 12.71 20.31
CA ALA A 381 7.47 11.58 21.21
C ALA A 381 5.99 11.12 21.16
N GLY A 382 5.71 9.90 21.59
CA GLY A 382 4.35 9.37 21.67
C GLY A 382 3.75 8.94 20.34
N TYR A 383 4.59 8.57 19.37
CA TYR A 383 4.14 7.83 18.19
C TYR A 383 3.55 6.47 18.61
N ILE A 384 2.56 6.01 17.86
CA ILE A 384 1.87 4.74 18.09
C ILE A 384 2.00 3.76 16.93
N GLY A 385 2.61 4.19 15.82
CA GLY A 385 2.87 3.31 14.68
C GLY A 385 3.48 4.00 13.48
N LEU A 386 3.86 3.18 12.50
CA LEU A 386 4.40 3.56 11.19
C LEU A 386 3.67 2.75 10.13
N SER A 387 3.26 3.38 9.03
CA SER A 387 2.72 2.66 7.88
C SER A 387 3.05 3.35 6.57
N GLY A 388 3.55 2.58 5.60
CA GLY A 388 3.84 3.06 4.25
C GLY A 388 2.58 3.34 3.45
N ILE A 389 2.65 4.32 2.55
CA ILE A 389 1.57 4.70 1.63
C ILE A 389 2.08 4.81 0.20
N GLY A 390 1.29 4.27 -0.73
CA GLY A 390 1.49 4.45 -2.16
C GLY A 390 2.88 4.01 -2.64
N GLN A 391 3.55 4.88 -3.39
CA GLN A 391 4.80 4.58 -4.09
C GLN A 391 6.08 4.81 -3.26
N GLY A 392 5.98 5.22 -1.99
CA GLY A 392 7.17 5.46 -1.18
C GLY A 392 6.95 6.26 0.10
N ASP A 393 5.85 7.02 0.21
CA ASP A 393 5.58 7.87 1.37
C ASP A 393 5.28 7.02 2.63
N ALA A 394 5.24 7.65 3.81
CA ALA A 394 4.83 7.00 5.05
C ALA A 394 4.05 7.92 5.97
N TYR A 395 3.19 7.33 6.80
CA TYR A 395 2.57 7.98 7.96
C TYR A 395 3.25 7.53 9.25
N VAL A 396 3.62 8.50 10.09
CA VAL A 396 3.84 8.28 11.52
C VAL A 396 2.56 8.67 12.25
N PHE A 397 2.02 7.74 13.03
CA PHE A 397 0.77 7.93 13.74
C PHE A 397 1.01 8.38 15.17
N TYR A 398 0.15 9.28 15.63
CA TYR A 398 0.06 9.75 17.02
C TYR A 398 -1.38 9.58 17.50
N GLY A 399 -1.65 9.91 18.77
CA GLY A 399 -2.98 9.74 19.35
C GLY A 399 -4.12 10.36 18.53
N ALA A 400 -3.98 11.58 18.02
CA ALA A 400 -5.08 12.30 17.34
C ALA A 400 -4.71 12.80 15.92
N ARG A 401 -3.56 12.39 15.41
CA ARG A 401 -3.09 12.83 14.08
C ARG A 401 -2.11 11.83 13.46
N ALA A 402 -2.02 11.82 12.14
CA ALA A 402 -0.95 11.20 11.38
C ALA A 402 -0.14 12.28 10.67
N VAL A 403 1.19 12.15 10.69
CA VAL A 403 2.09 13.03 9.92
C VAL A 403 2.65 12.24 8.73
N LYS A 404 2.43 12.76 7.52
CA LYS A 404 2.88 12.24 6.24
C LYS A 404 4.32 12.68 5.99
N TYR A 405 5.16 11.74 5.59
CA TYR A 405 6.53 11.98 5.13
C TYR A 405 6.65 11.48 3.69
N SER A 406 7.15 12.34 2.81
CA SER A 406 7.30 12.05 1.38
C SER A 406 8.65 11.42 1.09
N ALA A 407 8.67 10.41 0.22
CA ALA A 407 9.92 9.85 -0.30
C ALA A 407 10.49 10.63 -1.51
N ALA A 408 9.74 11.61 -2.04
CA ALA A 408 10.08 12.35 -3.24
C ALA A 408 10.87 13.66 -3.01
N ASN A 409 11.27 13.95 -1.76
CA ASN A 409 11.98 15.19 -1.39
C ASN A 409 13.47 14.99 -1.14
#